data_AF-A0AB33K2Q2-F1
#
_entry.id   AF-A0AB33K2Q2-F1
#
_cell.length_a   1.000
_cell.length_b   1.000
_cell.length_c   1.000
_cell.angle_alpha   90.00
_cell.angle_beta   90.00
_cell.angle_gamma   90.00
#
_symmetry.space_group_name_H-M   'P 1'
#
loop_
_entity.id
_entity.type
_entity.pdbx_description
1 polymer ?
#
loop_
_entity_poly.entity_id
_entity_poly.type
_entity_poly.pdbx_seq_one_letter_code
_entity_poly.pdbx_strand_id
1 'polypeptide(L)'
;MVRMTRESLDELAAFLAERIGEPAEDGTDPQRVEPLRRQLRHAVVGIEAYLAAVDAGSSAVVHLRRQADDLWDTLEQIAARWPRTTVLPAVPAIPGPAA
;
A
#
# COMPACT_ATOMS: atom_id res chain seq x y z
N MET A 1 4.97 3.83 13.61
CA MET A 1 3.77 2.97 13.57
C MET A 1 2.63 3.83 13.06
N VAL A 2 2.23 3.64 11.80
CA VAL A 2 1.08 4.36 11.25
C VAL A 2 -0.15 3.90 12.00
N ARG A 3 -0.95 4.84 12.51
CA ARG A 3 -2.19 4.51 13.20
C ARG A 3 -3.21 4.16 12.14
N MET A 4 -3.91 3.04 12.33
CA MET A 4 -4.93 2.56 11.40
C MET A 4 -6.17 3.47 11.45
N THR A 5 -6.09 4.61 10.79
CA THR A 5 -7.12 5.66 10.74
C THR A 5 -7.68 5.81 9.32
N ARG A 6 -8.81 6.49 9.21
CA ARG A 6 -9.44 6.77 7.91
C ARG A 6 -8.55 7.61 7.01
N GLU A 7 -7.89 8.63 7.57
CA GLU A 7 -6.90 9.45 6.85
C GLU A 7 -5.74 8.62 6.33
N SER A 8 -5.10 7.80 7.18
CA SER A 8 -3.96 6.99 6.73
C SER A 8 -4.36 5.93 5.71
N LEU A 9 -5.58 5.40 5.79
CA LEU A 9 -6.12 4.50 4.75
C LEU A 9 -6.31 5.22 3.42
N ASP A 10 -6.86 6.43 3.45
CA ASP A 10 -7.08 7.25 2.26
C ASP A 10 -5.75 7.64 1.60
N GLU A 11 -4.77 8.09 2.38
CA GLU A 11 -3.41 8.39 1.89
C GLU A 11 -2.74 7.16 1.25
N LEU A 12 -2.81 6.00 1.91
CA LEU A 12 -2.21 4.76 1.40
C LEU A 12 -2.93 4.27 0.15
N ALA A 13 -4.26 4.40 0.11
CA ALA A 13 -5.07 4.04 -1.05
C ALA A 13 -4.82 4.97 -2.23
N ALA A 14 -4.71 6.27 -2.01
CA ALA A 14 -4.36 7.25 -3.03
C ALA A 14 -2.95 7.00 -3.59
N PHE A 15 -1.96 6.77 -2.71
CA PHE A 15 -0.59 6.42 -3.11
C PHE A 15 -0.57 5.14 -3.96
N LEU A 16 -1.23 4.06 -3.51
CA LEU A 16 -1.28 2.82 -4.26
C LEU A 16 -2.07 2.97 -5.57
N ALA A 17 -3.17 3.73 -5.58
CA ALA A 17 -3.96 3.96 -6.78
C ALA A 17 -3.20 4.78 -7.83
N GLU A 18 -2.40 5.77 -7.42
CA GLU A 18 -1.52 6.53 -8.29
C GLU A 18 -0.45 5.60 -8.90
N ARG A 19 0.23 4.80 -8.06
CA ARG A 19 1.31 3.91 -8.51
C ARG A 19 0.85 2.70 -9.33
N ILE A 20 -0.38 2.24 -9.12
CA ILE A 20 -1.01 1.17 -9.92
C ILE A 20 -1.71 1.75 -11.17
N GLY A 21 -2.07 3.04 -11.13
CA GLY A 21 -2.81 3.74 -12.18
C GLY A 21 -1.92 4.46 -13.20
N GLU A 22 -0.67 4.81 -12.84
CA GLU A 22 0.32 5.25 -13.81
C GLU A 22 0.62 4.09 -14.78
N PRO A 23 0.36 4.22 -16.09
CA PRO A 23 0.96 3.33 -17.06
C PRO A 23 2.45 3.63 -16.98
N ALA A 24 3.18 2.84 -16.20
CA ALA A 24 4.62 2.89 -16.25
C ALA A 24 4.99 2.72 -17.73
N GLU A 25 5.65 3.75 -18.30
CA GLU A 25 6.13 3.71 -19.69
C GLU A 25 7.03 2.48 -19.95
N ASP A 26 7.45 1.83 -18.87
CA ASP A 26 8.06 0.51 -18.76
C ASP A 26 7.05 -0.65 -18.80
N GLY A 27 6.24 -0.72 -19.87
CA GLY A 27 5.54 -1.95 -20.30
C GLY A 27 4.84 -2.78 -19.22
N THR A 28 4.33 -2.17 -18.14
CA THR A 28 3.73 -2.91 -17.04
C THR A 28 2.38 -3.41 -17.50
N ASP A 29 2.32 -4.71 -17.81
CA ASP A 29 1.15 -5.37 -18.37
C ASP A 29 -0.14 -4.98 -17.61
N PRO A 30 -1.16 -4.44 -18.31
CA PRO A 30 -2.46 -4.14 -17.71
C PRO A 30 -3.10 -5.37 -17.03
N GLN A 31 -2.69 -6.58 -17.42
CA GLN A 31 -3.10 -7.84 -16.78
C GLN A 31 -2.57 -8.03 -15.36
N ARG A 32 -1.45 -7.40 -14.96
CA ARG A 32 -0.90 -7.53 -13.61
C ARG A 32 -1.46 -6.49 -12.64
N VAL A 33 -1.91 -5.34 -13.13
CA VAL A 33 -2.47 -4.26 -12.30
C VAL A 33 -3.92 -4.49 -11.89
N GLU A 34 -4.74 -5.12 -12.73
CA GLU A 34 -6.15 -5.41 -12.43
C GLU A 34 -6.37 -6.21 -11.10
N PRO A 35 -5.66 -7.33 -10.84
CA PRO A 35 -5.80 -8.05 -9.57
C PRO A 35 -5.33 -7.21 -8.36
N LEU A 36 -4.29 -6.40 -8.53
CA LEU A 36 -3.79 -5.48 -7.51
C LEU A 36 -4.82 -4.39 -7.17
N ARG A 37 -5.50 -3.81 -8.17
CA ARG A 37 -6.59 -2.83 -7.95
C ARG A 37 -7.78 -3.46 -7.24
N ARG A 38 -8.13 -4.71 -7.59
CA ARG A 38 -9.21 -5.44 -6.92
C ARG A 38 -8.84 -5.74 -5.46
N GLN A 39 -7.60 -6.14 -5.20
CA GLN A 39 -7.09 -6.40 -3.85
C GLN A 39 -7.06 -5.12 -3.00
N LEU A 40 -6.58 -4.01 -3.56
CA LEU A 40 -6.62 -2.69 -2.92
C LEU A 40 -8.03 -2.30 -2.52
N ARG A 41 -8.99 -2.37 -3.46
CA ARG A 41 -10.39 -2.03 -3.19
C ARG A 41 -10.99 -2.92 -2.10
N HIS A 42 -10.72 -4.22 -2.13
CA HIS A 42 -11.21 -5.14 -1.12
C HIS A 42 -10.62 -4.83 0.26
N ALA A 43 -9.32 -4.51 0.34
CA ALA A 43 -8.67 -4.16 1.59
C ALA A 43 -9.24 -2.86 2.18
N VAL A 44 -9.39 -1.82 1.37
CA VAL A 44 -9.98 -0.55 1.78
C VAL A 44 -11.39 -0.75 2.32
N VAL A 45 -12.27 -1.46 1.59
CA VAL A 45 -13.64 -1.73 2.04
C VAL A 45 -13.68 -2.52 3.35
N GLY A 46 -12.80 -3.52 3.51
CA GLY A 46 -12.72 -4.31 4.75
C GLY A 46 -12.28 -3.49 5.96
N ILE A 47 -11.34 -2.57 5.77
CA ILE A 47 -10.83 -1.67 6.82
C ILE A 47 -11.87 -0.58 7.15
N GLU A 48 -12.55 -0.03 6.15
CA GLU A 48 -13.66 0.91 6.37
C GLU A 48 -14.80 0.27 7.16
N ALA A 49 -15.14 -1.00 6.87
CA ALA A 49 -16.15 -1.74 7.63
C ALA A 49 -15.73 -1.92 9.09
N TYR A 50 -14.44 -2.16 9.36
CA TYR A 50 -13.90 -2.19 10.72
C TYR A 50 -14.03 -0.82 11.41
N LEU A 51 -13.60 0.26 10.75
CA LEU A 51 -13.69 1.62 11.31
C LEU A 51 -15.15 2.02 11.59
N ALA A 52 -16.08 1.69 10.70
CA ALA A 52 -17.51 1.91 10.90
C ALA A 52 -18.06 1.09 12.08
N ALA A 53 -17.60 -0.16 12.25
CA ALA A 53 -17.99 -0.98 13.39
C ALA A 53 -17.44 -0.42 14.72
N VAL A 54 -16.22 0.15 14.71
CA VAL A 54 -15.62 0.81 15.87
C VAL A 54 -16.42 2.06 16.24
N ASP A 55 -16.76 2.89 15.26
CA ASP A 55 -17.55 4.10 15.46
C ASP A 55 -18.96 3.78 16.00
N ALA A 56 -19.58 2.73 15.47
CA ALA A 56 -20.89 2.24 15.93
C ALA A 56 -20.85 1.50 17.28
N GLY A 57 -19.67 1.26 17.87
CA GLY A 57 -19.52 0.47 19.10
C GLY A 57 -19.98 -0.98 18.97
N SER A 58 -19.94 -1.55 17.77
CA SER A 58 -20.46 -2.88 17.48
C SER A 58 -19.56 -3.99 18.04
N SER A 59 -20.16 -5.05 18.58
CA SER A 59 -19.41 -6.24 19.04
C SER A 59 -18.66 -6.95 17.89
N ALA A 60 -19.01 -6.66 16.64
CA ALA A 60 -18.32 -7.16 15.45
C ALA A 60 -16.86 -6.65 15.34
N VAL A 61 -16.49 -5.58 16.05
CA VAL A 61 -15.14 -5.01 16.06
C VAL A 61 -14.08 -6.06 16.41
N VAL A 62 -14.36 -6.97 17.34
CA VAL A 62 -13.40 -8.00 17.76
C VAL A 62 -13.07 -8.97 16.61
N HIS A 63 -14.08 -9.34 15.82
CA HIS A 63 -13.93 -10.22 14.67
C HIS A 63 -13.30 -9.50 13.48
N LEU A 64 -13.69 -8.25 13.25
CA LEU A 64 -13.18 -7.42 12.16
C LEU A 64 -11.76 -6.92 12.41
N ARG A 65 -11.34 -6.77 13.66
CA ARG A 65 -10.01 -6.25 14.02
C ARG A 65 -8.88 -7.10 13.42
N ARG A 66 -8.93 -8.42 13.58
CA ARG A 66 -7.88 -9.31 13.04
C ARG A 66 -7.85 -9.25 11.52
N GLN A 67 -9.01 -9.23 10.88
CA GLN A 67 -9.11 -9.13 9.42
C GLN A 67 -8.59 -7.79 8.91
N ALA A 68 -8.91 -6.70 9.60
CA ALA A 68 -8.45 -5.37 9.24
C ALA A 68 -6.91 -5.30 9.37
N ASP A 69 -6.34 -5.81 10.46
CA ASP A 69 -4.89 -5.84 10.70
C ASP A 69 -4.14 -6.57 9.57
N ASP A 70 -4.64 -7.73 9.15
CA ASP A 70 -4.10 -8.52 8.03
C ASP A 70 -4.20 -7.78 6.68
N LEU A 71 -5.33 -7.09 6.44
CA LEU A 71 -5.52 -6.25 5.25
C LEU A 71 -4.57 -5.05 5.25
N TRP A 72 -4.33 -4.43 6.41
CA TRP A 72 -3.43 -3.31 6.56
C TRP A 72 -1.97 -3.72 6.31
N ASP A 73 -1.54 -4.82 6.92
CA ASP A 73 -0.20 -5.40 6.67
C ASP A 73 -0.01 -5.75 5.19
N THR A 74 -1.03 -6.35 4.56
CA THR A 74 -1.01 -6.62 3.13
C THR A 74 -0.82 -5.34 2.31
N LEU A 75 -1.51 -4.25 2.65
CA LEU A 75 -1.36 -2.96 1.96
C LEU A 75 0.04 -2.35 2.17
N GLU A 76 0.59 -2.43 3.38
CA GLU A 76 1.96 -1.98 3.65
C GLU A 76 2.99 -2.80 2.89
N GLN A 77 2.82 -4.12 2.81
CA GLN A 77 3.67 -5.00 2.01
C GLN A 77 3.58 -4.67 0.51
N ILE A 78 2.37 -4.41 -0.01
CA ILE A 78 2.18 -3.96 -1.39
C ILE A 78 2.89 -2.63 -1.58
N ALA A 79 2.69 -1.64 -0.71
CA ALA A 79 3.34 -0.34 -0.80
C ALA A 79 4.87 -0.44 -0.73
N ALA A 80 5.42 -1.37 0.06
CA ALA A 80 6.85 -1.62 0.16
C ALA A 80 7.47 -2.19 -1.12
N ARG A 81 6.66 -2.80 -2.01
CA ARG A 81 7.13 -3.31 -3.31
C ARG A 81 7.36 -2.20 -4.33
N TRP A 82 6.72 -1.05 -4.18
CA TRP A 82 7.08 0.12 -4.96
C TRP A 82 8.24 0.82 -4.25
N PRO A 83 9.43 0.89 -4.85
CA PRO A 83 10.46 1.73 -4.30
C PRO A 83 9.88 3.14 -4.23
N ARG A 84 9.82 3.71 -3.01
CA ARG A 84 9.90 5.16 -2.87
C ARG A 84 11.22 5.48 -3.54
N THR A 85 11.15 5.98 -4.77
CA THR A 85 12.30 6.51 -5.50
C THR A 85 12.79 7.69 -4.67
N THR A 86 13.55 7.36 -3.63
CA THR A 86 14.63 8.19 -3.18
C THR A 86 15.62 8.03 -4.31
N VAL A 87 15.58 8.99 -5.23
CA VAL A 87 16.74 9.33 -6.04
C VAL A 87 17.84 9.63 -5.01
N LEU A 88 18.53 8.59 -4.55
CA LEU A 88 19.88 8.75 -4.08
C LEU A 88 20.65 9.09 -5.36
N PRO A 89 21.20 10.32 -5.49
CA PRO A 89 22.04 10.63 -6.62
C PRO A 89 23.13 9.56 -6.64
N ALA A 90 23.20 8.83 -7.77
CA ALA A 90 24.22 7.86 -8.04
C ALA A 90 25.57 8.44 -7.63
N VAL A 91 26.16 7.93 -6.55
CA VAL A 91 27.58 8.14 -6.29
C VAL A 91 28.26 7.39 -7.42
N PRO A 92 28.91 8.07 -8.38
CA PRO A 92 29.59 7.36 -9.44
C PRO A 92 30.67 6.52 -8.81
N ALA A 93 30.63 5.22 -9.11
CA ALA A 93 31.71 4.29 -8.86
C ALA A 93 33.01 4.93 -9.34
N ILE A 94 33.95 5.19 -8.42
CA ILE A 94 35.31 5.54 -8.78
C ILE A 94 36.07 4.21 -8.87
N PRO A 95 36.38 3.68 -10.07
CA PRO A 95 37.35 2.60 -10.20
C PRO A 95 38.75 3.12 -9.80
N GLY A 96 39.55 2.26 -9.15
CA GLY A 96 40.83 2.61 -8.55
C GLY A 96 41.92 3.07 -9.54
N PRO A 97 43.17 3.18 -9.06
CA PRO A 97 44.10 2.16 -9.53
C PRO A 97 44.96 1.54 -8.42
N ALA A 98 45.31 0.28 -8.65
CA ALA A 98 46.38 -0.42 -7.99
C ALA A 98 47.72 0.31 -8.18
N ALA A 99 48.49 0.42 -7.11
CA ALA A 99 49.94 0.56 -7.11
C ALA A 99 50.48 -0.02 -5.81
#